data_AF-A0AAW0WHD1-F1
#
_entry.id   AF-A0AAW0WHD1-F1
#
_cell.length_a   1.000
_cell.length_b   1.000
_cell.length_c   1.000
_cell.angle_alpha   90.00
_cell.angle_beta   90.00
_cell.angle_gamma   90.00
#
_symmetry.space_group_name_H-M   'P 1'
#
loop_
_entity.id
_entity.type
_entity.pdbx_description
1 polymer ?
#
loop_
_entity_poly.entity_id
_entity_poly.type
_entity_poly.pdbx_seq_one_letter_code
_entity_poly.pdbx_strand_id
1 'polypeptide(L)'
;MTVMKRVVKPRTRRAKRGLEHRAPKITENTKQCLFFYGTKTSDSVRQCLKNFYSFKKQDGKYLQKKKRYLPFEDILPIEHLSQKYDASLFCTASHTKKRPNNIILGRMYDHHLLDMVELGLENYRALAEFKNEKISAGTKPCMVFCGTQFEDVTEFRKLKNLLIDFFRGVEAQAVRLQGFEHALQFTAIEGKVLFRSYRLRR
;
A
#
# COMPACT_ATOMS: atom_id res chain seq x y z
N MET A 1 33.68 3.01 -5.65
CA MET A 1 33.25 3.32 -7.03
C MET A 1 32.16 2.34 -7.43
N THR A 2 30.90 2.79 -7.46
CA THR A 2 29.76 1.98 -7.88
C THR A 2 29.89 1.75 -9.38
N VAL A 3 30.17 0.52 -9.80
CA VAL A 3 30.24 0.16 -11.23
C VAL A 3 28.88 0.45 -11.84
N MET A 4 28.77 1.47 -12.69
CA MET A 4 27.56 1.70 -13.50
C MET A 4 27.28 0.41 -14.27
N LYS A 5 26.21 -0.30 -13.88
CA LYS A 5 25.76 -1.48 -14.62
C LYS A 5 25.52 -1.05 -16.06
N ARG A 6 26.24 -1.68 -16.99
CA ARG A 6 26.18 -1.42 -18.43
C ARG A 6 24.71 -1.34 -18.87
N VAL A 7 24.29 -0.20 -19.41
CA VAL A 7 22.92 -0.01 -19.91
C VAL A 7 22.71 -0.98 -21.07
N VAL A 8 22.03 -2.10 -20.80
CA VAL A 8 21.74 -3.12 -21.82
C VAL A 8 20.65 -2.56 -22.74
N LYS A 9 21.01 -2.27 -23.99
CA LYS A 9 20.02 -1.84 -24.99
C LYS A 9 18.97 -2.94 -25.17
N PRO A 10 17.66 -2.62 -25.09
CA PRO A 10 16.61 -3.61 -25.23
C PRO A 10 16.63 -4.20 -26.64
N ARG A 11 16.59 -5.53 -26.74
CA ARG A 11 16.57 -6.25 -28.03
C ARG A 11 15.19 -6.26 -28.69
N THR A 12 14.11 -6.08 -27.93
CA THR A 12 12.73 -6.13 -28.44
C THR A 12 11.98 -4.83 -28.18
N ARG A 13 11.02 -4.49 -29.05
CA ARG A 13 10.14 -3.32 -28.87
C ARG A 13 9.36 -3.37 -27.55
N ARG A 14 8.95 -4.57 -27.12
CA ARG A 14 8.28 -4.79 -25.82
C ARG A 14 9.18 -4.46 -24.64
N ALA A 15 10.44 -4.92 -24.66
CA ALA A 15 11.41 -4.60 -23.63
C ALA A 15 11.72 -3.09 -23.59
N LYS A 16 11.85 -2.45 -24.76
CA LYS A 16 12.04 -1.00 -24.86
C LYS A 16 10.90 -0.23 -24.20
N ARG A 17 9.64 -0.53 -24.56
CA ARG A 17 8.45 0.08 -23.94
C ARG A 17 8.40 -0.15 -22.43
N GLY A 18 8.81 -1.32 -21.97
CA GLY A 18 8.88 -1.63 -20.54
C GLY A 18 9.91 -0.75 -19.80
N LEU A 19 11.10 -0.54 -20.37
CA LEU A 19 12.11 0.35 -19.80
C LEU A 19 11.67 1.81 -19.84
N GLU A 20 11.09 2.27 -20.96
CA GLU A 20 10.53 3.63 -21.09
C GLU A 20 9.38 3.87 -20.09
N HIS A 21 8.57 2.85 -19.80
CA HIS A 21 7.49 2.95 -18.81
C HIS A 21 8.02 3.16 -17.38
N ARG A 22 9.15 2.50 -17.05
CA ARG A 22 9.82 2.53 -15.74
C ARG A 22 10.76 3.74 -15.55
N ALA A 23 11.16 4.38 -16.64
CA ALA A 23 12.01 5.56 -16.60
C ALA A 23 11.33 6.70 -15.82
N PRO A 24 12.09 7.60 -15.17
CA PRO A 24 11.54 8.76 -14.48
C PRO A 24 10.75 9.65 -15.45
N LYS A 25 9.65 10.24 -14.96
CA LYS A 25 8.73 11.08 -15.75
C LYS A 25 8.38 12.33 -14.99
N ILE A 26 8.08 13.42 -15.71
CA ILE A 26 7.55 14.66 -15.12
C ILE A 26 6.16 14.38 -14.52
N THR A 27 5.29 13.72 -15.28
CA THR A 27 4.01 13.22 -14.79
C THR A 27 4.17 11.74 -14.43
N GLU A 28 4.12 11.45 -13.13
CA GLU A 28 4.33 10.10 -12.62
C GLU A 28 3.19 9.13 -12.97
N ASN A 29 3.51 7.84 -12.99
CA ASN A 29 2.50 6.78 -13.10
C ASN A 29 1.82 6.55 -11.73
N THR A 30 0.69 5.83 -11.73
CA THR A 30 0.11 5.32 -10.47
C THR A 30 1.06 4.38 -9.76
N LYS A 31 1.30 4.65 -8.48
CA LYS A 31 2.20 3.89 -7.61
C LYS A 31 1.75 2.44 -7.44
N GLN A 32 2.60 1.52 -7.88
CA GLN A 32 2.39 0.07 -7.72
C GLN A 32 2.75 -0.38 -6.30
N CYS A 33 1.94 -1.29 -5.75
CA CYS A 33 2.12 -1.81 -4.39
C CYS A 33 2.41 -3.31 -4.36
N LEU A 34 3.46 -3.71 -3.65
CA LEU A 34 3.76 -5.12 -3.37
C LEU A 34 3.08 -5.58 -2.09
N PHE A 35 2.40 -6.73 -2.15
CA PHE A 35 1.82 -7.39 -0.99
C PHE A 35 2.51 -8.72 -0.77
N PHE A 36 3.05 -8.94 0.42
CA PHE A 36 3.74 -10.20 0.75
C PHE A 36 3.73 -10.49 2.25
N TYR A 37 3.86 -11.76 2.59
CA TYR A 37 3.95 -12.19 3.99
C TYR A 37 5.37 -12.06 4.53
N GLY A 38 5.48 -11.68 5.79
CA GLY A 38 6.70 -11.84 6.59
C GLY A 38 6.88 -13.29 7.07
N THR A 39 7.61 -13.48 8.16
CA THR A 39 7.97 -14.81 8.69
C THR A 39 6.78 -15.63 9.17
N LYS A 40 6.03 -15.11 10.14
CA LYS A 40 4.86 -15.72 10.74
C LYS A 40 3.68 -14.77 10.58
N THR A 41 2.47 -15.31 10.41
CA THR A 41 1.25 -14.53 10.17
C THR A 41 0.07 -15.27 10.78
N SER A 42 -0.83 -14.56 11.46
CA SER A 42 -2.15 -15.06 11.86
C SER A 42 -3.15 -15.02 10.69
N ASP A 43 -4.31 -15.64 10.84
CA ASP A 43 -5.34 -15.58 9.80
C ASP A 43 -5.99 -14.19 9.69
N SER A 44 -6.17 -13.49 10.83
CA SER A 44 -6.68 -12.11 10.84
C SER A 44 -5.80 -11.17 10.01
N VAL A 45 -4.47 -11.19 10.20
CA VAL A 45 -3.56 -10.32 9.45
C VAL A 45 -3.46 -10.74 7.98
N ARG A 46 -3.57 -12.04 7.65
CA ARG A 46 -3.63 -12.52 6.26
C ARG A 46 -4.87 -12.01 5.54
N GLN A 47 -6.03 -12.09 6.20
CA GLN A 47 -7.28 -11.58 5.64
C GLN A 47 -7.23 -10.05 5.49
N CYS A 48 -6.67 -9.33 6.47
CA CYS A 48 -6.47 -7.90 6.37
C CYS A 48 -5.60 -7.53 5.14
N LEU A 49 -4.47 -8.22 4.96
CA LEU A 49 -3.59 -8.01 3.80
C LEU A 49 -4.31 -8.29 2.47
N LYS A 50 -5.15 -9.33 2.41
CA LYS A 50 -5.98 -9.62 1.22
C LYS A 50 -7.02 -8.53 0.96
N ASN A 51 -7.62 -7.97 2.01
CA ASN A 51 -8.56 -6.86 1.88
C ASN A 51 -7.84 -5.58 1.41
N PHE A 52 -6.64 -5.29 1.91
CA PHE A 52 -5.84 -4.18 1.40
C PHE A 52 -5.46 -4.36 -0.07
N TYR A 53 -5.09 -5.58 -0.46
CA TYR A 53 -4.88 -5.91 -1.87
C TYR A 53 -6.15 -5.73 -2.71
N SER A 54 -7.35 -6.03 -2.18
CA SER A 54 -8.60 -5.82 -2.92
C SER A 54 -8.86 -4.36 -3.30
N PHE A 55 -8.49 -3.42 -2.42
CA PHE A 55 -8.54 -1.97 -2.73
C PHE A 55 -7.52 -1.57 -3.80
N LYS A 56 -6.45 -2.35 -3.94
CA LYS A 56 -5.30 -2.07 -4.80
C LYS A 56 -5.15 -3.02 -5.98
N LYS A 57 -6.17 -3.81 -6.30
CA LYS A 57 -6.05 -4.94 -7.24
C LYS A 57 -5.50 -4.55 -8.61
N GLN A 58 -5.81 -3.34 -9.10
CA GLN A 58 -5.34 -2.83 -10.38
C GLN A 58 -3.88 -2.32 -10.36
N ASP A 59 -3.42 -1.84 -9.20
CA ASP A 59 -2.10 -1.21 -9.00
C ASP A 59 -1.27 -1.98 -7.96
N GLY A 60 -1.50 -3.28 -7.86
CA GLY A 60 -1.03 -4.10 -6.77
C GLY A 60 -0.58 -5.47 -7.25
N LYS A 61 0.48 -6.01 -6.64
CA LYS A 61 0.96 -7.36 -6.93
C LYS A 61 1.11 -8.16 -5.65
N TYR A 62 0.38 -9.25 -5.60
CA TYR A 62 0.40 -10.18 -4.48
C TYR A 62 1.44 -11.28 -4.69
N LEU A 63 2.47 -11.34 -3.86
CA LEU A 63 3.52 -12.34 -3.94
C LEU A 63 3.14 -13.56 -3.09
N GLN A 64 2.94 -14.70 -3.75
CA GLN A 64 2.56 -15.95 -3.08
C GLN A 64 3.72 -16.64 -2.37
N LYS A 65 4.97 -16.38 -2.82
CA LYS A 65 6.15 -17.08 -2.30
C LYS A 65 6.46 -16.60 -0.87
N LYS A 66 6.41 -17.53 0.07
CA LYS A 66 6.87 -17.33 1.45
C LYS A 66 8.39 -17.21 1.44
N LYS A 67 8.91 -15.98 1.55
CA LYS A 67 10.29 -15.72 1.93
C LYS A 67 10.29 -15.01 3.28
N ARG A 68 11.39 -15.12 4.00
CA ARG A 68 11.61 -14.37 5.23
C ARG A 68 11.94 -12.92 4.87
N TYR A 69 10.98 -12.02 5.07
CA TYR A 69 11.20 -10.57 5.00
C TYR A 69 11.03 -9.98 6.40
N LEU A 70 12.00 -9.17 6.83
CA LEU A 70 12.03 -8.47 8.11
C LEU A 70 12.45 -7.02 7.83
N PRO A 71 11.52 -6.12 7.44
CA PRO A 71 11.85 -4.81 6.90
C PRO A 71 12.73 -3.94 7.80
N PHE A 72 12.54 -4.03 9.12
CA PHE A 72 13.33 -3.29 10.12
C PHE A 72 14.70 -3.90 10.42
N GLU A 73 14.96 -5.15 9.98
CA GLU A 73 16.26 -5.82 10.15
C GLU A 73 17.09 -5.76 8.87
N ASP A 74 16.48 -6.06 7.73
CA ASP A 74 17.11 -6.04 6.41
C ASP A 74 16.12 -5.59 5.33
N ILE A 75 16.40 -4.43 4.75
CA ILE A 75 15.58 -3.79 3.74
C ILE A 75 15.97 -4.19 2.31
N LEU A 76 17.21 -4.64 2.10
CA LEU A 76 17.77 -4.93 0.78
C LEU A 76 16.92 -5.92 -0.05
N PRO A 77 16.35 -7.00 0.54
CA PRO A 77 15.47 -7.88 -0.22
C PRO A 77 14.23 -7.18 -0.76
N ILE A 78 13.72 -6.17 -0.05
CA ILE A 78 12.51 -5.42 -0.44
C ILE A 78 12.87 -4.37 -1.49
N GLU A 79 14.02 -3.71 -1.39
CA GLU A 79 14.55 -2.83 -2.44
C GLU A 79 14.74 -3.60 -3.76
N HIS A 80 15.33 -4.80 -3.71
CA HIS A 80 15.45 -5.67 -4.88
C HIS A 80 14.08 -6.07 -5.46
N LEU A 81 13.07 -6.29 -4.62
CA LEU A 81 11.71 -6.54 -5.09
C LEU A 81 11.09 -5.31 -5.74
N SER A 82 11.32 -4.13 -5.16
CA SER A 82 10.88 -2.84 -5.71
C SER A 82 11.45 -2.64 -7.12
N GLN A 83 12.75 -2.82 -7.32
CA GLN A 83 13.39 -2.74 -8.65
C GLN A 83 12.84 -3.79 -9.62
N LYS A 84 12.69 -5.04 -9.15
CA LYS A 84 12.21 -6.14 -9.99
C LYS A 84 10.80 -5.88 -10.50
N TYR A 85 9.90 -5.48 -9.61
CA TYR A 85 8.48 -5.34 -9.89
C TYR A 85 8.05 -3.93 -10.25
N ASP A 86 8.97 -2.95 -10.19
CA ASP A 86 8.68 -1.53 -10.40
C ASP A 86 7.59 -1.03 -9.44
N ALA A 87 7.83 -1.18 -8.14
CA ALA A 87 6.85 -0.89 -7.11
C ALA A 87 7.39 0.07 -6.05
N SER A 88 6.75 1.24 -5.95
CA SER A 88 7.11 2.29 -5.00
C SER A 88 6.43 2.12 -3.64
N LEU A 89 5.49 1.18 -3.49
CA LEU A 89 4.80 0.89 -2.25
C LEU A 89 4.97 -0.58 -1.88
N PHE A 90 4.98 -0.88 -0.59
CA PHE A 90 4.83 -2.24 -0.10
C PHE A 90 3.98 -2.32 1.15
N CYS A 91 3.36 -3.47 1.33
CA CYS A 91 2.55 -3.84 2.47
C CYS A 91 2.92 -5.25 2.88
N THR A 92 3.39 -5.43 4.11
CA THR A 92 3.73 -6.76 4.64
C THR A 92 3.00 -7.05 5.93
N ALA A 93 2.65 -8.31 6.10
CA ALA A 93 1.97 -8.82 7.28
C ALA A 93 2.89 -9.74 8.08
N SER A 94 2.92 -9.57 9.39
CA SER A 94 3.66 -10.42 10.32
C SER A 94 2.89 -10.64 11.62
N HIS A 95 3.32 -11.60 12.43
CA HIS A 95 2.72 -11.90 13.73
C HIS A 95 3.77 -12.50 14.67
N THR A 96 4.00 -11.86 15.81
CA THR A 96 4.84 -12.38 16.89
C THR A 96 4.18 -12.12 18.25
N LYS A 97 4.70 -12.72 19.33
CA LYS A 97 4.21 -12.41 20.69
C LYS A 97 4.42 -10.95 21.07
N LYS A 98 5.55 -10.34 20.66
CA LYS A 98 5.88 -8.93 20.94
C LYS A 98 5.08 -7.95 20.06
N ARG A 99 4.79 -8.34 18.82
CA ARG A 99 4.08 -7.54 17.81
C ARG A 99 2.97 -8.40 17.19
N PRO A 100 1.81 -8.57 17.86
CA PRO A 100 0.69 -9.35 17.36
C PRO A 100 0.01 -8.64 16.18
N ASN A 101 -0.53 -9.43 15.24
CA ASN A 101 -1.27 -8.98 14.04
C ASN A 101 -0.70 -7.72 13.37
N ASN A 102 0.59 -7.75 13.03
CA ASN A 102 1.32 -6.57 12.61
C ASN A 102 1.28 -6.36 11.09
N ILE A 103 0.95 -5.14 10.66
CA ILE A 103 1.04 -4.69 9.26
C ILE A 103 2.13 -3.61 9.17
N ILE A 104 3.03 -3.75 8.22
CA ILE A 104 4.00 -2.72 7.88
C ILE A 104 3.62 -2.17 6.49
N LEU A 105 3.47 -0.85 6.41
CA LEU A 105 3.33 -0.12 5.16
C LEU A 105 4.60 0.67 4.92
N GLY A 106 5.09 0.70 3.69
CA GLY A 106 6.27 1.50 3.37
C GLY A 106 6.29 2.01 1.94
N ARG A 107 7.11 3.03 1.74
CA ARG A 107 7.31 3.72 0.48
C ARG A 107 8.77 3.65 0.07
N MET A 108 9.00 3.53 -1.23
CA MET A 108 10.31 3.57 -1.85
C MET A 108 10.43 4.84 -2.68
N TYR A 109 11.63 5.40 -2.70
CA TYR A 109 12.06 6.46 -3.61
C TYR A 109 13.29 5.96 -4.37
N ASP A 110 13.23 5.96 -5.70
CA ASP A 110 14.26 5.34 -6.57
C ASP A 110 14.62 3.90 -6.13
N HIS A 111 13.58 3.14 -5.77
CA HIS A 111 13.69 1.78 -5.23
C HIS A 111 14.49 1.61 -3.93
N HIS A 112 14.85 2.71 -3.27
CA HIS A 112 15.39 2.72 -1.92
C HIS A 112 14.31 3.08 -0.91
N LEU A 113 14.44 2.61 0.34
CA LEU A 113 13.46 2.93 1.38
C LEU A 113 13.40 4.43 1.66
N LEU A 114 12.21 5.01 1.50
CA LEU A 114 11.92 6.38 1.90
C LEU A 114 11.47 6.42 3.37
N ASP A 115 10.37 5.72 3.65
CA ASP A 115 9.82 5.57 5.00
C ASP A 115 8.97 4.30 5.11
N MET A 116 8.74 3.86 6.36
CA MET A 116 7.83 2.78 6.68
C MET A 116 7.24 2.97 8.06
N VAL A 117 6.02 2.48 8.25
CA VAL A 117 5.29 2.52 9.52
C VAL A 117 4.83 1.12 9.88
N GLU A 118 4.91 0.82 11.17
CA GLU A 118 4.41 -0.41 11.75
C GLU A 118 3.06 -0.15 12.46
N LEU A 119 2.05 -0.97 12.15
CA LEU A 119 0.68 -0.84 12.65
C LEU A 119 0.21 -2.19 13.21
N GLY A 120 -0.01 -2.24 14.53
CA GLY A 120 -0.66 -3.38 15.18
C GLY A 120 -2.16 -3.37 14.93
N LEU A 121 -2.71 -4.47 14.40
CA LEU A 121 -4.16 -4.60 14.20
C LEU A 121 -4.84 -5.04 15.50
N GLU A 122 -5.82 -4.25 15.92
CA GLU A 122 -6.73 -4.56 17.01
C GLU A 122 -8.17 -4.61 16.49
N ASN A 123 -8.99 -5.51 17.04
CA ASN A 123 -10.44 -5.60 16.76
C ASN A 123 -10.79 -5.66 15.26
N TYR A 124 -9.99 -6.41 14.48
CA TYR A 124 -10.19 -6.56 13.04
C TYR A 124 -11.47 -7.35 12.72
N ARG A 125 -12.27 -6.82 11.78
CA ARG A 125 -13.39 -7.52 11.13
C ARG A 125 -13.18 -7.53 9.63
N ALA A 126 -13.31 -8.70 9.00
CA ALA A 126 -13.09 -8.83 7.57
C ALA A 126 -14.24 -8.26 6.74
N LEU A 127 -13.95 -7.73 5.54
CA LEU A 127 -14.97 -7.27 4.59
C LEU A 127 -16.01 -8.35 4.21
N ALA A 128 -15.64 -9.63 4.35
CA ALA A 128 -16.53 -10.76 4.09
C ALA A 128 -17.60 -10.96 5.19
N GLU A 129 -17.35 -10.50 6.42
CA GLU A 129 -18.29 -10.63 7.54
C GLU A 129 -19.46 -9.64 7.44
N PHE A 130 -19.26 -8.53 6.72
CA PHE A 130 -20.31 -7.53 6.50
C PHE A 130 -21.29 -8.01 5.43
N LYS A 131 -22.55 -8.22 5.83
CA LYS A 131 -23.69 -8.55 4.96
C LYS A 131 -24.23 -7.28 4.30
N ASN A 132 -23.43 -6.69 3.41
CA ASN A 132 -23.78 -5.51 2.63
C ASN A 132 -23.42 -5.71 1.16
N GLU A 133 -24.02 -4.87 0.31
CA GLU A 133 -23.66 -4.85 -1.10
C GLU A 133 -22.20 -4.43 -1.28
N LYS A 134 -21.50 -5.10 -2.20
CA LYS A 134 -20.07 -4.90 -2.42
C LYS A 134 -19.81 -3.67 -3.30
N ILE A 135 -18.62 -3.11 -3.15
CA ILE A 135 -18.14 -1.94 -3.90
C ILE A 135 -17.44 -2.45 -5.16
N SER A 136 -17.65 -1.76 -6.28
CA SER A 136 -16.98 -2.07 -7.55
C SER A 136 -15.46 -1.99 -7.41
N ALA A 137 -14.74 -2.94 -8.00
CA ALA A 137 -13.28 -2.94 -7.95
C ALA A 137 -12.71 -1.76 -8.78
N GLY A 138 -11.66 -1.12 -8.28
CA GLY A 138 -11.01 0.01 -8.96
C GLY A 138 -11.70 1.36 -8.73
N THR A 139 -12.78 1.42 -7.94
CA THR A 139 -13.39 2.68 -7.53
C THR A 139 -12.40 3.52 -6.73
N LYS A 140 -12.24 4.79 -7.12
CA LYS A 140 -11.41 5.76 -6.39
C LYS A 140 -12.11 6.12 -5.06
N PRO A 141 -11.51 5.85 -3.90
CA PRO A 141 -12.15 6.14 -2.63
C PRO A 141 -12.09 7.63 -2.31
N CYS A 142 -13.15 8.16 -1.70
CA CYS A 142 -13.06 9.35 -0.86
C CYS A 142 -12.30 9.00 0.42
N MET A 143 -11.41 9.87 0.87
CA MET A 143 -10.68 9.67 2.14
C MET A 143 -11.06 10.76 3.12
N VAL A 144 -11.51 10.35 4.30
CA VAL A 144 -11.93 11.24 5.38
C VAL A 144 -10.99 11.01 6.57
N PHE A 145 -10.29 12.05 7.00
CA PHE A 145 -9.44 12.03 8.19
C PHE A 145 -10.11 12.82 9.29
N CYS A 146 -10.35 12.18 10.44
CA CYS A 146 -11.01 12.77 11.60
C CYS A 146 -10.05 12.78 12.80
N GLY A 147 -10.01 13.89 13.54
CA GLY A 147 -9.19 14.07 14.74
C GLY A 147 -7.97 14.96 14.48
N THR A 148 -7.76 15.95 15.35
CA THR A 148 -6.72 16.99 15.19
C THR A 148 -5.30 16.44 15.25
N GLN A 149 -5.12 15.23 15.79
CA GLN A 149 -3.82 14.55 15.85
C GLN A 149 -3.18 14.42 14.45
N PHE A 150 -3.98 14.30 13.39
CA PHE A 150 -3.48 14.26 12.01
C PHE A 150 -2.85 15.58 11.53
N GLU A 151 -3.20 16.69 12.16
CA GLU A 151 -2.60 18.00 11.96
C GLU A 151 -1.48 18.27 12.99
N ASP A 152 -1.72 17.97 14.26
CA ASP A 152 -0.89 18.44 15.38
C ASP A 152 0.30 17.51 15.69
N VAL A 153 0.14 16.19 15.52
CA VAL A 153 1.12 15.18 15.93
C VAL A 153 1.91 14.69 14.72
N THR A 154 3.24 14.78 14.77
CA THR A 154 4.14 14.50 13.64
C THR A 154 3.97 13.09 13.08
N GLU A 155 3.86 12.08 13.94
CA GLU A 155 3.70 10.67 13.59
C GLU A 155 2.38 10.45 12.83
N PHE A 156 1.29 11.06 13.30
CA PHE A 156 -0.01 10.98 12.65
C PHE A 156 -0.03 11.75 11.33
N ARG A 157 0.65 12.90 11.24
CA ARG A 157 0.81 13.66 10.00
C ARG A 157 1.55 12.83 8.93
N LYS A 158 2.64 12.16 9.31
CA LYS A 158 3.38 11.22 8.45
C LYS A 158 2.50 10.03 8.04
N LEU A 159 1.75 9.46 8.98
CA LEU A 159 0.82 8.37 8.70
C LEU A 159 -0.30 8.79 7.74
N LYS A 160 -0.91 9.97 7.93
CA LYS A 160 -1.90 10.55 6.99
C LYS A 160 -1.31 10.71 5.60
N ASN A 161 -0.10 11.26 5.49
CA ASN A 161 0.59 11.40 4.20
C ASN A 161 0.81 10.03 3.53
N LEU A 162 1.28 9.03 4.28
CA LEU A 162 1.47 7.68 3.78
C LEU A 162 0.14 7.04 3.35
N LEU A 163 -0.92 7.15 4.15
CA LEU A 163 -2.23 6.56 3.85
C LEU A 163 -2.87 7.20 2.62
N ILE A 164 -2.75 8.52 2.43
CA ILE A 164 -3.20 9.22 1.23
C ILE A 164 -2.49 8.64 0.00
N ASP A 165 -1.16 8.58 0.04
CA ASP A 165 -0.37 8.06 -1.07
C ASP A 165 -0.66 6.57 -1.33
N PHE A 166 -0.89 5.82 -0.26
CA PHE A 166 -1.25 4.41 -0.33
C PHE A 166 -2.63 4.22 -0.95
N PHE A 167 -3.69 4.95 -0.59
CA PHE A 167 -5.06 4.65 -1.05
C PHE A 167 -5.59 5.51 -2.20
N ARG A 168 -4.93 6.62 -2.57
CA ARG A 168 -5.46 7.56 -3.60
C ARG A 168 -5.69 6.98 -4.99
N GLY A 169 -4.91 5.97 -5.40
CA GLY A 169 -4.98 5.40 -6.75
C GLY A 169 -4.59 6.40 -7.85
N VAL A 170 -5.26 6.34 -9.00
CA VAL A 170 -5.03 7.22 -10.15
C VAL A 170 -5.29 8.69 -9.82
N GLU A 171 -4.46 9.58 -10.35
CA GLU A 171 -4.73 11.02 -10.33
C GLU A 171 -5.78 11.34 -11.40
N ALA A 172 -6.91 11.90 -10.98
CA ALA A 172 -8.06 12.17 -11.85
C ALA A 172 -8.33 13.67 -11.86
N GLN A 173 -8.38 14.27 -13.05
CA GLN A 173 -8.71 15.68 -13.23
C GLN A 173 -10.22 15.95 -13.12
N ALA A 174 -11.04 14.94 -13.41
CA ALA A 174 -12.49 14.99 -13.29
C ALA A 174 -13.02 13.66 -12.74
N VAL A 175 -14.07 13.73 -11.92
CA VAL A 175 -14.72 12.55 -11.31
C VAL A 175 -16.19 12.55 -11.67
N ARG A 176 -16.71 11.39 -12.09
CA ARG A 176 -18.14 11.20 -12.33
C ARG A 176 -18.86 11.06 -10.99
N LEU A 177 -19.96 11.79 -10.80
CA LEU A 177 -20.74 11.73 -9.55
C LEU A 177 -21.30 10.34 -9.25
N GLN A 178 -21.58 9.53 -10.29
CA GLN A 178 -22.01 8.13 -10.11
C GLN A 178 -20.87 7.23 -9.61
N GLY A 179 -19.61 7.63 -9.75
CA GLY A 179 -18.44 6.85 -9.31
C GLY A 179 -18.11 7.01 -7.83
N PHE A 180 -18.79 7.88 -7.09
CA PHE A 180 -18.61 8.03 -5.65
C PHE A 180 -19.39 6.96 -4.88
N GLU A 181 -18.83 5.76 -4.83
CA GLU A 181 -19.43 4.62 -4.11
C GLU A 181 -18.68 4.27 -2.83
N HIS A 182 -17.44 4.76 -2.65
CA HIS A 182 -16.54 4.28 -1.61
C HIS A 182 -15.95 5.42 -0.79
N ALA A 183 -16.08 5.35 0.54
CA ALA A 183 -15.40 6.22 1.47
C ALA A 183 -14.54 5.41 2.45
N LEU A 184 -13.28 5.80 2.58
CA LEU A 184 -12.34 5.33 3.59
C LEU A 184 -12.24 6.38 4.69
N GLN A 185 -12.61 6.01 5.90
CA GLN A 185 -12.53 6.89 7.06
C GLN A 185 -11.39 6.45 7.97
N PHE A 186 -10.59 7.43 8.42
CA PHE A 186 -9.51 7.28 9.37
C PHE A 186 -9.78 8.22 10.54
N THR A 187 -10.01 7.67 11.73
CA THR A 187 -10.25 8.48 12.94
C THR A 187 -9.12 8.27 13.93
N ALA A 188 -8.42 9.34 14.30
CA ALA A 188 -7.38 9.33 15.32
C ALA A 188 -8.02 9.53 16.72
N ILE A 189 -7.80 8.58 17.62
CA ILE A 189 -8.30 8.61 18.99
C ILE A 189 -7.35 7.84 19.91
N GLU A 190 -6.98 8.41 21.05
CA GLU A 190 -6.16 7.75 22.10
C GLU A 190 -4.88 7.07 21.56
N GLY A 191 -4.20 7.70 20.60
CA GLY A 191 -2.97 7.14 20.01
C GLY A 191 -3.21 5.99 19.02
N LYS A 192 -4.46 5.70 18.67
CA LYS A 192 -4.88 4.68 17.68
C LYS A 192 -5.52 5.34 16.47
N VAL A 193 -5.53 4.61 15.35
CA VAL A 193 -6.28 4.99 14.15
C VAL A 193 -7.35 3.94 13.87
N LEU A 194 -8.60 4.36 13.95
CA LEU A 194 -9.73 3.55 13.53
C LEU A 194 -9.87 3.64 12.01
N PHE A 195 -9.72 2.51 11.32
CA PHE A 195 -9.92 2.42 9.89
C PHE A 195 -11.29 1.81 9.55
N ARG A 196 -12.09 2.49 8.73
CA ARG A 196 -13.41 2.04 8.31
C ARG A 196 -13.59 2.24 6.80
N SER A 197 -14.35 1.33 6.19
CA SER A 197 -14.68 1.35 4.77
C SER A 197 -16.19 1.37 4.62
N TYR A 198 -16.73 2.44 4.03
CA TYR A 198 -18.16 2.65 3.82
C TYR A 198 -18.50 2.60 2.36
N ARG A 199 -19.63 1.96 2.04
CA ARG A 199 -20.29 2.14 0.75
C ARG A 199 -21.23 3.33 0.87
N LEU A 200 -21.10 4.30 -0.02
CA LEU A 200 -22.02 5.44 -0.11
C LEU A 200 -23.29 4.97 -0.81
N ARG A 201 -24.44 5.29 -0.22
CA ARG A 201 -25.76 5.10 -0.81
C ARG A 201 -26.31 6.47 -1.17
N ARG A 202 -26.94 6.57 -2.34
CA ARG A 202 -27.77 7.71 -2.70
C ARG A 202 -29.14 7.55 -2.07
#